data_AF-A0A1V1PA90-F1
#
_entry.id   AF-A0A1V1PA90-F1
#
_cell.length_a   1.000
_cell.length_b   1.000
_cell.length_c   1.000
_cell.angle_alpha   90.00
_cell.angle_beta   90.00
_cell.angle_gamma   90.00
#
_symmetry.space_group_name_H-M   'P 1'
#
loop_
_entity.id
_entity.type
_entity.pdbx_description
1 polymer ?
#
loop_
_entity_poly.entity_id
_entity_poly.type
_entity_poly.pdbx_seq_one_letter_code
_entity_poly.pdbx_strand_id
1 'polypeptide(L)'
;MHPDDYEKLNPEILRDLALKWLEIRKVIDVDHISDEKGRVTSVVTGGCLVFGNIHDESQPGQNKNFHIHLMFSPNRLGESKRIRLTKSQFRKALLELEGYQKEKYPELTNSIVLDKMTEKNMSKTASTRRNEIEKKVQNRLDNDPSKTKRVTKVQEVRDIFIGCLDKAKSKTELVTLLADHGLVWHERGKKKTVSLEDCRGSKGKRYRLDRSLGQLELYNEKVMEWNKIKNRKKELQTTIEHQEKERTKERDSLERSL
;
A
#
# COMPACT_ATOMS: atom_id res chain seq x y z
N MET A 1 15.34 12.91 15.77
CA MET A 1 16.67 13.52 15.56
C MET A 1 17.73 12.53 16.01
N HIS A 2 18.95 12.58 15.48
CA HIS A 2 20.01 11.65 15.88
C HIS A 2 20.59 12.05 17.25
N PRO A 3 20.88 11.10 18.18
CA PRO A 3 21.53 11.36 19.47
C PRO A 3 22.68 12.37 19.40
N ASP A 4 23.63 12.14 18.49
CA ASP A 4 24.86 12.94 18.31
C ASP A 4 24.64 14.38 17.81
N ASP A 5 23.42 14.72 17.40
CA ASP A 5 23.08 16.06 16.92
C ASP A 5 22.24 16.85 17.92
N TYR A 6 21.71 16.22 18.98
CA TYR A 6 20.87 16.91 19.97
C TYR A 6 21.63 17.98 20.76
N GLU A 7 22.93 17.80 20.98
CA GLU A 7 23.73 18.80 21.69
C GLU A 7 23.92 20.09 20.90
N LYS A 8 23.89 19.97 19.57
CA LYS A 8 24.03 21.08 18.61
C LYS A 8 22.70 21.74 18.31
N LEU A 9 21.59 21.05 18.58
CA LEU A 9 20.26 21.59 18.40
C LEU A 9 19.95 22.64 19.47
N ASN A 10 19.47 23.79 19.02
CA ASN A 10 18.99 24.86 19.88
C ASN A 10 17.63 25.39 19.39
N PRO A 11 16.90 26.16 20.22
CA PRO A 11 15.59 26.70 19.85
C PRO A 11 15.61 27.60 18.61
N GLU A 12 16.71 28.29 18.32
CA GLU A 12 16.82 29.19 17.16
C GLU A 12 16.86 28.39 15.85
N ILE A 13 17.63 27.31 15.81
CA ILE A 13 17.69 26.39 14.67
C ILE A 13 16.31 25.75 14.44
N LEU A 14 15.63 25.32 15.51
CA LEU A 14 14.27 24.77 15.39
C LEU A 14 13.26 25.79 14.86
N ARG A 15 13.35 27.04 15.33
CA ARG A 15 12.50 28.13 14.83
C ARG A 15 12.75 28.37 13.35
N ASP A 16 13.99 28.41 12.92
CA ASP A 16 14.35 28.65 11.52
C ASP A 16 13.87 27.51 10.61
N LEU A 17 14.11 26.25 10.99
CA LEU A 17 13.60 25.08 10.26
C LEU A 17 12.06 25.07 10.19
N ALA A 18 11.38 25.51 11.24
CA ALA A 18 9.93 25.65 11.24
C ALA A 18 9.44 26.74 10.28
N LEU A 19 10.10 27.90 10.26
CA LEU A 19 9.80 28.96 9.30
C LEU A 19 10.05 28.47 7.86
N LYS A 20 11.15 27.76 7.62
CA LYS A 20 11.43 27.17 6.30
C LYS A 20 10.36 26.15 5.90
N TRP A 21 9.89 25.33 6.84
CA TRP A 21 8.78 24.40 6.60
C TRP A 21 7.50 25.13 6.16
N LEU A 22 7.18 26.27 6.78
CA LEU A 22 6.07 27.13 6.38
C LEU A 22 6.32 27.79 5.01
N GLU A 23 7.55 28.17 4.69
CA GLU A 23 7.88 28.72 3.37
C GLU A 23 7.69 27.67 2.25
N ILE A 24 8.26 26.47 2.42
CA ILE A 24 8.17 25.34 1.47
C ILE A 24 6.73 24.97 1.16
N ARG A 25 5.88 25.05 2.18
CA ARG A 25 4.46 24.73 2.06
C ARG A 25 3.68 25.84 1.31
N LYS A 26 4.35 26.91 0.87
CA LYS A 26 3.83 28.11 0.18
C LYS A 26 2.79 28.84 1.03
N VAL A 27 3.15 29.03 2.28
CA VAL A 27 2.27 29.51 3.33
C VAL A 27 2.85 30.84 3.81
N ILE A 28 2.67 31.93 3.05
CA ILE A 28 3.24 33.26 3.39
C ILE A 28 2.20 34.36 3.22
N ASP A 29 1.78 34.88 4.38
CA ASP A 29 1.66 36.30 4.74
C ASP A 29 1.94 36.34 6.25
N VAL A 30 3.22 36.42 6.64
CA VAL A 30 3.63 36.13 8.03
C VAL A 30 3.41 37.35 8.93
N ASP A 31 2.19 37.49 9.46
CA ASP A 31 1.95 38.37 10.60
C ASP A 31 2.49 37.70 11.87
N HIS A 32 3.62 38.22 12.37
CA HIS A 32 4.22 37.76 13.62
C HIS A 32 3.38 38.25 14.79
N ILE A 33 2.63 37.35 15.42
CA ILE A 33 1.96 37.62 16.69
C ILE A 33 2.75 36.95 17.80
N SER A 34 3.37 37.78 18.65
CA SER A 34 4.06 37.37 19.87
C SER A 34 3.11 37.46 21.05
N ASP A 35 3.17 36.51 21.98
CA ASP A 35 2.58 36.72 23.30
C ASP A 35 3.44 37.69 24.14
N GLU A 36 2.93 38.13 25.29
CA GLU A 36 3.62 39.02 26.23
C GLU A 36 4.97 38.45 26.75
N LYS A 37 5.25 37.17 26.49
CA LYS A 37 6.49 36.46 26.87
C LYS A 37 7.42 36.24 25.68
N GLY A 38 7.17 36.89 24.54
CA GLY A 38 8.00 36.80 23.34
C GLY A 38 7.88 35.48 22.58
N ARG A 39 6.88 34.63 22.89
CA ARG A 39 6.66 33.38 22.17
C ARG A 39 5.89 33.66 20.90
N VAL A 40 6.44 33.24 19.77
CA VAL A 40 5.76 33.30 18.47
C VAL A 40 4.59 32.33 18.52
N THR A 41 3.37 32.83 18.61
CA THR A 41 2.19 32.00 18.93
C THR A 41 1.30 31.72 17.74
N SER A 42 1.22 32.59 16.73
CA SER A 42 0.39 32.28 15.56
C SER A 42 0.84 32.99 14.29
N VAL A 43 0.65 32.30 13.16
CA VAL A 43 0.87 32.83 11.82
C VAL A 43 -0.36 32.50 10.96
N VAL A 44 -0.94 33.50 10.29
CA VAL A 44 -1.89 33.25 9.20
C VAL A 44 -1.07 33.03 7.94
N THR A 45 -1.29 31.94 7.23
CA THR A 45 -0.37 31.52 6.18
C THR A 45 -1.18 30.96 5.03
N GLY A 46 -1.08 31.50 3.81
CA GLY A 46 -1.74 30.90 2.62
C GLY A 46 -3.23 30.59 2.81
N GLY A 47 -3.89 31.40 3.66
CA GLY A 47 -5.24 31.21 4.18
C GLY A 47 -5.38 30.36 5.45
N CYS A 48 -4.42 29.56 5.89
CA CYS A 48 -4.54 28.72 7.09
C CYS A 48 -4.03 29.42 8.35
N LEU A 49 -4.71 29.20 9.48
CA LEU A 49 -4.16 29.57 10.80
C LEU A 49 -3.16 28.50 11.23
N VAL A 50 -1.97 28.92 11.65
CA VAL A 50 -0.94 28.03 12.18
C VAL A 50 -0.52 28.51 13.56
N PHE A 51 -0.53 27.61 14.53
CA PHE A 51 0.00 27.84 15.88
C PHE A 51 1.29 27.03 16.05
N GLY A 52 2.33 27.66 16.55
CA GLY A 52 3.63 27.02 16.77
C GLY A 52 4.08 27.15 18.23
N ASN A 53 4.64 26.09 18.81
CA ASN A 53 5.32 26.20 20.10
C ASN A 53 6.53 25.27 20.17
N ILE A 54 7.65 25.79 20.70
CA ILE A 54 8.87 25.03 20.96
C ILE A 54 8.82 24.52 22.40
N HIS A 55 9.06 23.22 22.57
CA HIS A 55 9.11 22.55 23.86
C HIS A 55 10.52 22.03 24.11
N ASP A 56 10.93 22.15 25.37
CA ASP A 56 12.09 21.47 25.93
C ASP A 56 11.58 20.46 26.96
N GLU A 57 11.66 19.17 26.60
CA GLU A 57 11.31 18.06 27.49
C GLU A 57 12.56 17.34 28.02
N SER A 58 13.69 18.03 28.04
CA SER A 58 14.94 17.47 28.57
C SER A 58 14.80 17.15 30.07
N GLN A 59 15.17 15.94 30.47
CA GLN A 59 15.22 15.52 31.88
C GLN A 59 16.67 15.42 32.36
N PRO A 60 16.96 15.69 33.65
CA PRO A 60 18.29 15.49 34.21
C PRO A 60 18.77 14.05 33.97
N GLY A 61 19.95 13.89 33.36
CA GLY A 61 20.52 12.58 33.02
C GLY A 61 19.99 11.92 31.75
N GLN A 62 19.17 12.63 30.95
CA GLN A 62 18.72 12.18 29.62
C GLN A 62 19.21 13.12 28.51
N ASN A 63 19.17 12.62 27.27
CA ASN A 63 19.48 13.43 26.10
C ASN A 63 18.51 14.61 25.98
N LYS A 64 19.01 15.75 25.49
CA LYS A 64 18.18 16.92 25.22
C LYS A 64 17.01 16.55 24.30
N ASN A 65 15.82 17.07 24.58
CA ASN A 65 14.61 16.78 23.80
C ASN A 65 13.88 18.06 23.39
N PHE A 66 14.54 18.85 22.56
CA PHE A 66 13.91 20.00 21.93
C PHE A 66 13.08 19.55 20.72
N HIS A 67 11.84 20.01 20.67
CA HIS A 67 10.97 19.79 19.53
C HIS A 67 9.97 20.94 19.35
N ILE A 68 9.37 21.01 18.16
CA ILE A 68 8.36 22.02 17.84
C ILE A 68 7.04 21.35 17.47
N HIS A 69 5.94 21.85 18.04
CA HIS A 69 4.59 21.52 17.63
C HIS A 69 4.07 22.59 16.69
N LEU A 70 3.67 22.21 15.49
CA LEU A 70 3.00 23.08 14.52
C LEU A 70 1.58 22.57 14.30
N MET A 71 0.60 23.33 14.76
CA MET A 71 -0.83 23.04 14.57
C MET A 71 -1.37 23.86 13.41
N PHE A 72 -1.90 23.19 12.38
CA PHE A 72 -2.50 23.85 11.22
C PHE A 72 -4.02 23.76 11.32
N SER A 73 -4.72 24.85 10.99
CA SER A 73 -6.14 24.78 10.70
C SER A 73 -6.37 23.84 9.52
N PRO A 74 -7.44 23.04 9.54
CA PRO A 74 -7.70 22.08 8.47
C PRO A 74 -8.14 22.75 7.16
N ASN A 75 -8.60 24.00 7.22
CA ASN A 75 -9.14 24.77 6.10
C ASN A 75 -8.38 26.09 5.94
N ARG A 76 -8.52 26.69 4.75
CA ARG A 76 -8.19 28.09 4.53
C ARG A 76 -9.27 29.00 5.12
N LEU A 77 -8.90 30.25 5.36
CA LEU A 77 -9.72 31.32 5.88
C LEU A 77 -10.84 31.58 4.90
N GLY A 78 -12.08 31.54 5.38
CA GLY A 78 -13.26 31.66 4.54
C GLY A 78 -13.61 30.42 3.70
N GLU A 79 -12.83 29.33 3.77
CA GLU A 79 -13.13 28.10 3.04
C GLU A 79 -13.70 27.00 3.97
N SER A 80 -14.72 26.28 3.49
CA SER A 80 -15.25 25.09 4.18
C SER A 80 -14.49 23.80 3.83
N LYS A 81 -13.67 23.84 2.78
CA LYS A 81 -12.96 22.68 2.24
C LYS A 81 -11.66 22.43 3.02
N ARG A 82 -11.48 21.18 3.45
CA ARG A 82 -10.25 20.73 4.09
C ARG A 82 -9.09 20.65 3.10
N ILE A 83 -7.96 21.22 3.49
CA ILE A 83 -6.69 21.04 2.80
C ILE A 83 -6.14 19.68 3.18
N ARG A 84 -5.81 18.88 2.16
CA ARG A 84 -5.18 17.59 2.34
C ARG A 84 -3.78 17.61 1.77
N LEU A 85 -2.83 17.15 2.56
CA LEU A 85 -1.50 16.86 2.07
C LEU A 85 -1.40 15.40 1.65
N THR A 86 -1.12 15.17 0.37
CA THR A 86 -0.84 13.80 -0.09
C THR A 86 0.51 13.34 0.45
N LYS A 87 0.70 12.02 0.58
CA LYS A 87 1.98 11.44 1.02
C LYS A 87 3.16 11.86 0.14
N SER A 88 2.93 12.04 -1.17
CA SER A 88 3.95 12.50 -2.13
C SER A 88 4.36 13.95 -1.86
N GLN A 89 3.37 14.84 -1.70
CA GLN A 89 3.63 16.25 -1.40
C GLN A 89 4.32 16.44 -0.04
N PHE A 90 3.91 15.70 1.00
CA PHE A 90 4.58 15.73 2.30
C PHE A 90 6.04 15.27 2.20
N ARG A 91 6.29 14.19 1.45
CA ARG A 91 7.65 13.70 1.22
C ARG A 91 8.50 14.71 0.47
N LYS A 92 7.95 15.35 -0.56
CA LYS A 92 8.65 16.41 -1.32
C LYS A 92 9.04 17.57 -0.40
N ALA A 93 8.10 18.05 0.43
CA ALA A 93 8.38 19.13 1.37
C ALA A 93 9.47 18.76 2.39
N LEU A 94 9.47 17.52 2.89
CA LEU A 94 10.53 17.07 3.79
C LEU A 94 11.90 16.99 3.11
N LEU A 95 11.97 16.55 1.84
CA LEU A 95 13.23 16.53 1.09
C LEU A 95 13.79 17.95 0.88
N GLU A 96 12.92 18.90 0.57
CA GLU A 96 13.30 20.31 0.46
C GLU A 96 13.80 20.88 1.80
N LEU A 97 13.15 20.53 2.91
CA LEU A 97 13.58 20.93 4.25
C LEU A 97 14.93 20.29 4.63
N GLU A 98 15.13 19.01 4.34
CA GLU A 98 16.42 18.34 4.59
C GLU A 98 17.54 18.94 3.75
N GLY A 99 17.27 19.31 2.48
CA GLY A 99 18.23 20.01 1.64
C GLY A 99 18.67 21.34 2.27
N TYR A 100 17.70 22.11 2.76
CA TYR A 100 17.97 23.36 3.48
C TYR A 100 18.77 23.14 4.78
N GLN A 101 18.40 22.13 5.58
CA GLN A 101 19.14 21.77 6.79
C GLN A 101 20.59 21.41 6.46
N LYS A 102 20.83 20.65 5.39
CA LYS A 102 22.17 20.23 4.96
C LYS A 102 23.04 21.41 4.53
N GLU A 103 22.45 22.39 3.86
CA GLU A 103 23.13 23.59 3.39
C GLU A 103 23.43 24.56 4.54
N LYS A 104 22.45 24.83 5.40
CA LYS A 104 22.53 25.88 6.43
C LYS A 104 23.05 25.41 7.78
N TYR A 105 22.78 24.14 8.15
CA TYR A 105 23.13 23.53 9.43
C TYR A 105 23.88 22.20 9.22
N PRO A 106 25.06 22.24 8.57
CA PRO A 106 25.84 21.04 8.24
C PRO A 106 26.25 20.23 9.49
N GLU A 107 26.30 20.86 10.66
CA GLU A 107 26.58 20.21 11.94
C GLU A 107 25.51 19.17 12.35
N LEU A 108 24.30 19.25 11.76
CA LEU A 108 23.17 18.32 11.95
C LEU A 108 23.13 17.18 10.91
N THR A 109 24.28 16.81 10.34
CA THR A 109 24.39 15.82 9.25
C THR A 109 23.84 14.43 9.62
N ASN A 110 23.91 14.01 10.88
CA ASN A 110 23.43 12.68 11.28
C ASN A 110 21.90 12.58 11.29
N SER A 111 21.23 13.72 11.39
CA SER A 111 19.79 13.87 11.44
C SER A 111 19.11 13.95 10.07
N ILE A 112 19.87 13.85 8.98
CA ILE A 112 19.35 13.71 7.61
C ILE A 112 18.93 12.25 7.38
N VAL A 113 17.63 12.00 7.15
CA VAL A 113 17.04 10.65 7.11
C VAL A 113 16.55 10.28 5.72
N LEU A 114 15.89 11.20 5.01
CA LEU A 114 15.22 10.88 3.75
C LEU A 114 16.18 10.73 2.59
N ASP A 115 17.28 11.49 2.55
CA ASP A 115 18.34 11.34 1.53
C ASP A 115 18.90 9.90 1.52
N LYS A 116 19.21 9.37 2.72
CA LYS A 116 19.64 7.97 2.94
C LYS A 116 18.57 6.96 2.57
N MET A 117 17.29 7.30 2.73
CA MET A 117 16.17 6.44 2.34
C MET A 117 15.86 6.52 0.84
N THR A 118 16.09 7.64 0.15
CA THR A 118 15.87 7.75 -1.29
C THR A 118 16.86 6.91 -2.07
N GLU A 119 18.14 6.91 -1.70
CA GLU A 119 19.14 6.00 -2.28
C GLU A 119 18.75 4.53 -2.08
N LYS A 120 18.39 4.17 -0.85
CA LYS A 120 18.01 2.78 -0.49
C LYS A 120 16.67 2.34 -1.10
N ASN A 121 15.79 3.28 -1.46
CA ASN A 121 14.49 3.00 -2.07
C ASN A 121 14.50 3.10 -3.59
N MET A 122 15.41 3.86 -4.20
CA MET A 122 15.55 3.97 -5.65
C MET A 122 16.14 2.71 -6.26
N SER A 123 16.94 1.93 -5.52
CA SER A 123 17.49 0.65 -6.00
C SER A 123 16.59 -0.57 -5.79
N LYS A 124 15.46 -0.43 -5.06
CA LYS A 124 14.62 -1.57 -4.68
C LYS A 124 13.32 -1.60 -5.46
N THR A 125 13.17 -2.63 -6.30
CA THR A 125 11.92 -2.93 -7.01
C THR A 125 10.79 -3.26 -6.02
N ALA A 126 9.54 -3.15 -6.48
CA ALA A 126 8.37 -3.47 -5.67
C ALA A 126 8.38 -4.91 -5.12
N SER A 127 9.07 -5.82 -5.82
CA SER A 127 9.33 -7.20 -5.39
C SER A 127 10.25 -7.27 -4.17
N THR A 128 11.37 -6.55 -4.17
CA THR A 128 12.33 -6.54 -3.05
C THR A 128 11.71 -5.99 -1.76
N ARG A 129 10.87 -4.95 -1.87
CA ARG A 129 10.17 -4.39 -0.70
C ARG A 129 9.16 -5.37 -0.09
N ARG A 130 8.51 -6.22 -0.90
CA ARG A 130 7.58 -7.25 -0.39
C ARG A 130 8.34 -8.36 0.33
N ASN A 131 9.41 -8.87 -0.27
CA ASN A 131 10.25 -9.90 0.33
C ASN A 131 10.86 -9.45 1.66
N GLU A 132 11.20 -8.17 1.81
CA GLU A 132 11.70 -7.63 3.08
C GLU A 132 10.60 -7.50 4.16
N ILE A 133 9.37 -7.18 3.76
CA ILE A 133 8.23 -7.14 4.69
C ILE A 133 7.89 -8.56 5.15
N GLU A 134 7.86 -9.51 4.22
CA GLU A 134 7.63 -10.93 4.52
C GLU A 134 8.73 -11.50 5.41
N LYS A 135 10.02 -11.24 5.11
CA LYS A 135 11.14 -11.62 5.99
C LYS A 135 11.06 -10.98 7.37
N LYS A 136 10.65 -9.71 7.49
CA LYS A 136 10.48 -9.07 8.80
C LYS A 136 9.32 -9.65 9.61
N VAL A 137 8.26 -10.08 8.94
CA VAL A 137 7.14 -10.78 9.59
C VAL A 137 7.60 -12.18 10.01
N GLN A 138 8.32 -12.91 9.15
CA GLN A 138 8.87 -14.22 9.45
C GLN A 138 9.85 -14.18 10.63
N ASN A 139 10.81 -13.26 10.61
CA ASN A 139 11.76 -13.09 11.72
C ASN A 139 11.07 -12.71 13.05
N ARG A 140 9.91 -12.07 13.02
CA ARG A 140 9.12 -11.77 14.24
C ARG A 140 8.34 -12.99 14.74
N LEU A 141 8.02 -13.94 13.86
CA LEU A 141 7.36 -15.20 14.19
C LEU A 141 8.37 -16.23 14.71
N ASP A 142 9.59 -16.22 14.17
CA ASP A 142 10.66 -17.16 14.54
C ASP A 142 11.28 -16.84 15.91
N ASN A 143 11.31 -15.57 16.31
CA ASN A 143 11.92 -15.11 17.58
C ASN A 143 10.94 -15.05 18.76
N ASP A 144 9.67 -15.43 18.59
CA ASP A 144 8.66 -15.48 19.66
C ASP A 144 7.83 -16.78 19.56
N PRO A 145 8.23 -17.85 20.28
CA PRO A 145 7.54 -19.15 20.24
C PRO A 145 6.10 -19.11 20.76
N SER A 146 5.67 -18.03 21.43
CA SER A 146 4.28 -17.83 21.86
C SER A 146 3.38 -17.25 20.76
N LYS A 147 3.96 -16.77 19.65
CA LYS A 147 3.25 -16.12 18.52
C LYS A 147 3.30 -16.91 17.21
N THR A 148 3.93 -18.08 17.20
CA THR A 148 4.19 -18.96 16.04
C THR A 148 2.93 -19.44 15.31
N LYS A 149 1.73 -19.08 15.79
CA LYS A 149 0.44 -19.52 15.24
C LYS A 149 -0.47 -18.39 14.74
N ARG A 150 0.05 -17.20 14.43
CA ARG A 150 -0.72 -16.17 13.73
C ARG A 150 -0.45 -16.22 12.23
N VAL A 151 -1.02 -17.23 11.56
CA VAL A 151 -1.25 -17.14 10.11
C VAL A 151 -2.04 -15.85 9.89
N THR A 152 -1.46 -14.88 9.18
CA THR A 152 -2.17 -13.64 8.94
C THR A 152 -3.43 -13.97 8.15
N LYS A 153 -4.55 -13.29 8.40
CA LYS A 153 -5.81 -13.56 7.70
C LYS A 153 -5.69 -13.49 6.17
N VAL A 154 -4.71 -12.72 5.67
CA VAL A 154 -4.32 -12.66 4.26
C VAL A 154 -3.73 -13.98 3.78
N GLN A 155 -2.82 -14.58 4.55
CA GLN A 155 -2.20 -15.86 4.21
C GLN A 155 -3.24 -16.99 4.23
N GLU A 156 -4.13 -17.01 5.22
CA GLU A 156 -5.21 -18.01 5.28
C GLU A 156 -6.13 -17.93 4.04
N VAL A 157 -6.56 -16.72 3.66
CA VAL A 157 -7.38 -16.52 2.45
C VAL A 157 -6.60 -16.90 1.17
N ARG A 158 -5.29 -16.64 1.14
CA ARG A 158 -4.41 -17.04 0.04
C ARG A 158 -4.31 -18.56 -0.08
N ASP A 159 -4.11 -19.26 1.03
CA ASP A 159 -3.95 -20.72 1.04
C ASP A 159 -5.25 -21.42 0.62
N ILE A 160 -6.40 -20.94 1.11
CA ILE A 160 -7.72 -21.40 0.66
C ILE A 160 -7.88 -21.17 -0.83
N PHE A 161 -7.51 -19.98 -1.32
CA PHE A 161 -7.62 -19.66 -2.74
C PHE A 161 -6.79 -20.60 -3.61
N ILE A 162 -5.52 -20.81 -3.27
CA ILE A 162 -4.63 -21.71 -4.03
C ILE A 162 -5.18 -23.15 -4.00
N GLY A 163 -5.57 -23.64 -2.81
CA GLY A 163 -6.14 -24.98 -2.68
C GLY A 163 -7.43 -25.18 -3.47
N CYS A 164 -8.28 -24.15 -3.59
CA CYS A 164 -9.46 -24.19 -4.44
C CYS A 164 -9.11 -24.10 -5.93
N LEU A 165 -8.11 -23.28 -6.29
CA LEU A 165 -7.65 -23.08 -7.66
C LEU A 165 -7.05 -24.36 -8.26
N ASP A 166 -6.30 -25.11 -7.46
CA ASP A 166 -5.70 -26.38 -7.88
C ASP A 166 -6.74 -27.47 -8.14
N LYS A 167 -7.82 -27.48 -7.36
CA LYS A 167 -8.92 -28.45 -7.50
C LYS A 167 -9.90 -28.10 -8.62
N ALA A 168 -10.09 -26.81 -8.89
CA ALA A 168 -11.08 -26.35 -9.84
C ALA A 168 -10.71 -26.70 -11.29
N LYS A 169 -11.68 -27.22 -12.04
CA LYS A 169 -11.59 -27.50 -13.48
C LYS A 169 -12.22 -26.39 -14.33
N SER A 170 -12.84 -25.42 -13.68
CA SER A 170 -13.47 -24.27 -14.32
C SER A 170 -13.61 -23.10 -13.34
N LYS A 171 -13.83 -21.89 -13.88
CA LYS A 171 -14.11 -20.70 -13.06
C LYS A 171 -15.36 -20.88 -12.20
N THR A 172 -16.41 -21.50 -12.73
CA THR A 172 -17.66 -21.75 -12.00
C THR A 172 -17.44 -22.69 -10.81
N GLU A 173 -16.63 -23.72 -11.00
CA GLU A 173 -16.26 -24.65 -9.93
C GLU A 173 -15.38 -23.97 -8.87
N LEU A 174 -14.41 -23.15 -9.30
CA LEU A 174 -13.61 -22.33 -8.39
C LEU A 174 -14.48 -21.44 -7.50
N VAL A 175 -15.43 -20.71 -8.09
CA VAL A 175 -16.34 -19.84 -7.34
C VAL A 175 -17.17 -20.63 -6.32
N THR A 176 -17.59 -21.84 -6.69
CA THR A 176 -18.35 -22.74 -5.80
C THR A 176 -17.48 -23.21 -4.64
N LEU A 177 -16.28 -23.72 -4.91
CA LEU A 177 -15.32 -24.17 -3.89
C LEU A 177 -14.93 -23.05 -2.93
N LEU A 178 -14.78 -21.82 -3.43
CA LEU A 178 -14.50 -20.65 -2.59
C LEU A 178 -15.68 -20.30 -1.68
N ALA A 179 -16.90 -20.38 -2.20
CA ALA A 179 -18.11 -20.13 -1.43
C ALA A 179 -18.27 -21.13 -0.26
N ASP A 180 -17.93 -22.40 -0.48
CA ASP A 180 -17.91 -23.43 0.57
C ASP A 180 -16.94 -23.11 1.72
N HIS A 181 -15.89 -22.34 1.42
CA HIS A 181 -14.93 -21.84 2.41
C HIS A 181 -15.28 -20.44 2.93
N GLY A 182 -16.50 -19.94 2.67
CA GLY A 182 -16.96 -18.63 3.13
C GLY A 182 -16.30 -17.44 2.42
N LEU A 183 -15.75 -17.66 1.21
CA LEU A 183 -15.14 -16.63 0.38
C LEU A 183 -16.01 -16.34 -0.86
N VAL A 184 -16.39 -15.08 -1.04
CA VAL A 184 -17.24 -14.66 -2.16
C VAL A 184 -16.39 -14.03 -3.26
N TRP A 185 -16.58 -14.49 -4.49
CA TRP A 185 -15.92 -13.96 -5.68
C TRP A 185 -16.51 -12.63 -6.11
N HIS A 186 -15.67 -11.61 -6.30
CA HIS A 186 -16.11 -10.28 -6.74
C HIS A 186 -15.25 -9.77 -7.91
N GLU A 187 -15.89 -9.48 -9.04
CA GLU A 187 -15.27 -8.86 -10.21
C GLU A 187 -15.82 -7.45 -10.43
N ARG A 188 -14.95 -6.46 -10.64
CA ARG A 188 -15.38 -5.08 -10.90
C ARG A 188 -14.60 -4.38 -12.01
N GLY A 189 -15.34 -3.65 -12.84
CA GLY A 189 -14.83 -2.61 -13.74
C GLY A 189 -14.27 -3.11 -15.07
N LYS A 190 -13.99 -2.16 -15.99
CA LYS A 190 -13.45 -2.44 -17.34
C LYS A 190 -12.10 -3.17 -17.33
N LYS A 191 -11.30 -3.03 -16.27
CA LYS A 191 -10.01 -3.70 -16.07
C LYS A 191 -10.12 -5.07 -15.37
N LYS A 192 -11.33 -5.62 -15.19
CA LYS A 192 -11.61 -6.91 -14.52
C LYS A 192 -10.82 -7.09 -13.22
N THR A 193 -10.89 -6.11 -12.31
CA THR A 193 -10.25 -6.27 -11.00
C THR A 193 -10.98 -7.34 -10.22
N VAL A 194 -10.26 -8.38 -9.83
CA VAL A 194 -10.79 -9.53 -9.10
C VAL A 194 -10.46 -9.41 -7.62
N SER A 195 -11.41 -9.71 -6.75
CA SER A 195 -11.25 -9.74 -5.30
C SER A 195 -12.05 -10.87 -4.67
N LEU A 196 -11.56 -11.36 -3.52
CA LEU A 196 -12.27 -12.30 -2.65
C LEU A 196 -12.77 -11.55 -1.42
N GLU A 197 -14.04 -11.68 -1.09
CA GLU A 197 -14.62 -11.20 0.15
C GLU A 197 -14.70 -12.33 1.17
N ASP A 198 -14.03 -12.17 2.30
CA ASP A 198 -14.11 -13.11 3.43
C ASP A 198 -15.31 -12.77 4.29
N CYS A 199 -16.34 -13.61 4.23
CA CYS A 199 -17.61 -13.45 4.93
C CYS A 199 -17.68 -14.22 6.26
N ARG A 200 -16.59 -14.88 6.67
CA ARG A 200 -16.54 -15.64 7.94
C ARG A 200 -16.46 -14.75 9.18
N GLY A 201 -16.15 -13.45 8.99
CA GLY A 201 -16.08 -12.46 10.06
C GLY A 201 -17.30 -11.52 10.09
N SER A 202 -17.47 -10.80 11.20
CA SER A 202 -18.59 -9.87 11.42
C SER A 202 -18.61 -8.64 10.49
N LYS A 203 -17.49 -8.33 9.84
CA LYS A 203 -17.40 -7.32 8.78
C LYS A 203 -16.73 -7.97 7.57
N GLY A 204 -17.49 -8.22 6.51
CA GLY A 204 -16.96 -8.77 5.26
C GLY A 204 -15.73 -7.99 4.80
N LYS A 205 -14.60 -8.67 4.61
CA LYS A 205 -13.33 -8.04 4.25
C LYS A 205 -12.85 -8.51 2.89
N ARG A 206 -12.54 -7.56 2.01
CA ARG A 206 -12.08 -7.84 0.64
C ARG A 206 -10.57 -7.88 0.52
N TYR A 207 -10.10 -8.89 -0.22
CA TYR A 207 -8.71 -9.11 -0.57
C TYR A 207 -8.59 -9.16 -2.09
N ARG A 208 -7.79 -8.28 -2.68
CA ARG A 208 -7.62 -8.26 -4.14
C ARG A 208 -6.61 -9.32 -4.59
N LEU A 209 -6.88 -9.99 -5.72
CA LEU A 209 -5.94 -10.98 -6.27
C LEU A 209 -4.61 -10.34 -6.66
N ASP A 210 -4.59 -9.11 -7.18
CA ASP A 210 -3.38 -8.43 -7.65
C ASP A 210 -2.47 -7.94 -6.51
N ARG A 211 -3.04 -7.25 -5.53
CA ARG A 211 -2.28 -6.49 -4.52
C ARG A 211 -2.25 -7.20 -3.18
N SER A 212 -3.39 -7.76 -2.74
CA SER A 212 -3.51 -8.34 -1.40
C SER A 212 -3.02 -9.78 -1.39
N LEU A 213 -3.45 -10.59 -2.36
CA LEU A 213 -3.11 -12.01 -2.44
C LEU A 213 -1.88 -12.25 -3.32
N GLY A 214 -1.66 -11.43 -4.36
CA GLY A 214 -0.55 -11.59 -5.31
C GLY A 214 -0.69 -12.86 -6.16
N GLN A 215 -1.92 -13.26 -6.47
CA GLN A 215 -2.27 -14.51 -7.16
C GLN A 215 -2.95 -14.28 -8.51
N LEU A 216 -2.86 -13.05 -9.05
CA LEU A 216 -3.53 -12.72 -10.31
C LEU A 216 -2.88 -13.45 -11.49
N GLU A 217 -1.55 -13.52 -11.53
CA GLU A 217 -0.80 -14.23 -12.56
C GLU A 217 -1.14 -15.73 -12.56
N LEU A 218 -1.06 -16.38 -11.41
CA LEU A 218 -1.41 -17.80 -11.23
C LEU A 218 -2.86 -18.09 -11.66
N TYR A 219 -3.80 -17.22 -11.28
CA TYR A 219 -5.19 -17.35 -11.71
C TYR A 219 -5.33 -17.25 -13.24
N ASN A 220 -4.65 -16.29 -13.87
CA ASN A 220 -4.72 -16.11 -15.33
C ASN A 220 -4.15 -17.32 -16.08
N GLU A 221 -3.06 -17.91 -15.59
CA GLU A 221 -2.49 -19.15 -16.13
C GLU A 221 -3.51 -20.30 -16.07
N LYS A 222 -4.16 -20.49 -14.92
CA LYS A 222 -5.18 -21.53 -14.75
C LYS A 222 -6.39 -21.33 -15.67
N VAL A 223 -6.82 -20.07 -15.85
CA VAL A 223 -7.90 -19.74 -16.79
C VAL A 223 -7.52 -20.10 -18.22
N MET A 224 -6.27 -19.87 -18.62
CA MET A 224 -5.78 -20.25 -19.94
C MET A 224 -5.78 -21.78 -20.12
N GLU A 225 -5.39 -22.54 -19.10
CA GLU A 225 -5.48 -24.01 -19.10
C GLU A 225 -6.92 -24.50 -19.27
N TRP A 226 -7.86 -23.97 -18.47
CA TRP A 226 -9.27 -24.34 -18.58
C TRP A 226 -9.84 -24.06 -19.98
N ASN A 227 -9.45 -22.92 -20.58
CA ASN A 227 -9.87 -22.58 -21.93
C ASN A 227 -9.30 -23.54 -22.98
N LYS A 228 -8.02 -23.95 -22.86
CA LYS A 228 -7.41 -24.96 -23.74
C LYS A 228 -8.16 -26.28 -23.66
N ILE A 229 -8.44 -26.77 -22.45
CA ILE A 229 -9.17 -28.04 -22.24
C ILE A 229 -10.58 -27.94 -22.83
N LYS A 230 -11.28 -26.83 -22.60
CA LYS A 230 -12.63 -26.60 -23.13
C LYS A 230 -12.67 -26.58 -24.64
N ASN A 231 -11.70 -25.92 -25.28
CA ASN A 231 -11.59 -25.87 -26.74
C ASN A 231 -11.27 -27.24 -27.32
N ARG A 232 -10.32 -27.97 -26.71
CA ARG A 232 -9.97 -29.33 -27.14
C ARG A 232 -11.17 -30.29 -27.08
N LYS A 233 -11.98 -30.19 -26.03
CA LYS A 233 -13.20 -31.00 -25.90
C LYS A 233 -14.22 -30.69 -27.01
N LYS A 234 -14.34 -29.41 -27.40
CA LYS A 234 -15.22 -29.02 -28.52
C LYS A 234 -14.72 -29.55 -29.86
N GLU A 235 -13.43 -29.46 -30.13
CA GLU A 235 -12.82 -30.01 -31.35
C GLU A 235 -13.08 -31.52 -31.47
N LEU A 236 -12.80 -32.28 -30.40
CA LEU A 236 -13.05 -33.72 -30.38
C LEU A 236 -14.52 -34.05 -30.63
N GLN A 237 -15.43 -33.31 -30.01
CA GLN A 237 -16.88 -33.48 -30.22
C GLN A 237 -17.25 -33.27 -31.69
N THR A 238 -16.75 -32.20 -32.32
CA THR A 238 -17.02 -31.94 -33.74
C THR A 238 -16.45 -33.01 -34.67
N THR A 239 -15.28 -33.58 -34.34
CA THR A 239 -14.69 -34.68 -35.11
C THR A 239 -15.50 -35.96 -34.98
N ILE A 240 -15.97 -36.29 -33.77
CA ILE A 240 -16.83 -37.47 -33.54
C ILE A 240 -18.14 -37.33 -34.31
N GLU A 241 -18.81 -36.17 -34.23
CA GLU A 241 -20.05 -35.90 -34.96
C GLU A 241 -19.87 -35.97 -36.48
N HIS A 242 -18.73 -35.51 -37.00
CA HIS A 242 -18.42 -35.64 -38.42
C HIS A 242 -18.22 -37.12 -38.82
N GLN A 243 -17.49 -37.90 -38.02
CA GLN A 243 -17.26 -39.32 -38.31
C GLN A 243 -18.55 -40.14 -38.23
N GLU A 244 -19.43 -39.83 -37.28
CA GLU A 244 -20.75 -40.46 -37.19
C GLU A 244 -21.61 -40.15 -38.40
N LYS A 245 -21.64 -38.87 -38.85
CA LYS A 245 -22.36 -38.47 -40.06
C LYS A 245 -21.87 -39.21 -41.31
N GLU A 246 -20.56 -39.31 -41.51
CA GLU A 246 -20.00 -40.03 -42.66
C GLU A 246 -20.33 -41.52 -42.60
N ARG A 247 -20.24 -42.16 -41.42
CA ARG A 247 -20.65 -43.57 -41.24
C ARG A 247 -22.13 -43.81 -41.54
N THR A 248 -23.03 -42.91 -41.14
CA THR A 248 -24.45 -43.00 -41.52
C THR A 248 -24.66 -42.86 -43.02
N LYS A 249 -23.96 -41.93 -43.69
CA LYS A 249 -24.06 -41.78 -45.15
C LYS A 249 -23.55 -43.03 -45.89
N GLU A 250 -22.45 -43.61 -45.46
CA GLU A 250 -21.91 -44.85 -46.03
C GLU A 250 -22.90 -46.01 -45.87
N ARG A 251 -23.49 -46.17 -44.68
CA ARG A 251 -24.51 -47.19 -44.42
C ARG A 251 -25.75 -47.00 -45.30
N ASP A 252 -26.28 -45.79 -45.38
CA ASP A 252 -27.46 -45.48 -46.21
C ASP A 252 -27.18 -45.70 -47.71
N SER A 253 -25.92 -45.51 -48.16
CA SER A 253 -25.52 -45.77 -49.55
C SER A 253 -25.43 -47.26 -49.86
N LEU A 254 -24.97 -48.07 -48.91
CA LEU A 254 -24.92 -49.53 -49.00
C LEU A 254 -26.32 -50.15 -49.01
N GLU A 255 -27.23 -49.67 -48.16
CA GLU A 255 -28.62 -50.14 -48.12
C GLU A 255 -29.41 -49.79 -49.40
N ARG A 256 -29.04 -48.75 -50.15
CA ARG A 256 -29.65 -48.41 -51.45
C ARG A 256 -29.05 -49.15 -52.65
N SER A 257 -27.92 -49.81 -52.46
CA SER A 257 -27.19 -50.53 -53.52
C SER A 257 -27.45 -52.04 -53.51
N LEU A 258 -28.25 -52.52 -52.55
CA LEU A 258 -28.78 -53.88 -52.42
C LEU A 258 -30.24 -53.93 -52.89
#